data_AF-A0A536NYR4-F1
#
_entry.id   AF-A0A536NYR4-F1
#
_cell.length_a   1.000
_cell.length_b   1.000
_cell.length_c   1.000
_cell.angle_alpha   90.00
_cell.angle_beta   90.00
_cell.angle_gamma   90.00
#
_symmetry.space_group_name_H-M   'P 1'
#
loop_
_entity.id
_entity.type
_entity.pdbx_description
1 polymer ?
#
loop_
_entity_poly.entity_id
_entity_poly.type
_entity_poly.pdbx_seq_one_letter_code
_entity_poly.pdbx_strand_id
1 'polypeptide(L)'
;MASRRGESPVKILVVAERKDNELRRVTLELAAKAGTLGETSVVEVTGLDRYSALPAVSALAAKAKSDAPDLILTGATLNGRDLGARLAARLGRAYAADCTGLACRSGPAPSRSRRTPRRPR
;
A
#
# COMPACT_ATOMS: atom_id res chain seq x y z
N MET A 1 -30.40 8.32 13.97
CA MET A 1 -30.02 8.20 12.54
C MET A 1 -28.82 9.10 12.27
N ALA A 2 -27.61 8.54 12.20
CA ALA A 2 -26.41 9.30 11.87
C ALA A 2 -26.21 9.30 10.35
N SER A 3 -26.51 10.44 9.74
CA SER A 3 -26.38 10.70 8.31
C SER A 3 -24.92 10.50 7.88
N ARG A 4 -24.64 9.48 7.05
CA ARG A 4 -23.36 9.36 6.33
C ARG A 4 -23.29 10.45 5.26
N ARG A 5 -22.93 11.67 5.65
CA ARG A 5 -22.39 12.65 4.68
C ARG A 5 -20.89 12.36 4.51
N GLY A 6 -20.51 11.85 3.34
CA GLY A 6 -19.13 11.98 2.81
C GLY A 6 -18.10 10.93 3.23
N GLU A 7 -18.31 9.65 2.91
CA GLU A 7 -17.20 8.68 2.94
C GLU A 7 -16.40 8.85 1.64
N SER A 8 -15.32 9.64 1.69
CA SER A 8 -14.42 9.81 0.55
C SER A 8 -13.92 8.45 0.06
N PRO A 9 -13.77 8.26 -1.27
CA PRO A 9 -13.22 7.02 -1.80
C PRO A 9 -11.84 6.76 -1.19
N VAL A 10 -11.55 5.49 -0.88
CA VAL A 10 -10.24 5.07 -0.37
C VAL A 10 -9.17 5.51 -1.37
N LYS A 11 -8.19 6.29 -0.93
CA LYS A 11 -7.09 6.75 -1.79
C LYS A 11 -6.01 5.69 -1.85
N ILE A 12 -5.81 5.11 -3.02
CA ILE A 12 -4.90 3.99 -3.24
C ILE A 12 -3.74 4.46 -4.13
N LEU A 13 -2.52 4.26 -3.64
CA LEU A 13 -1.29 4.51 -4.38
C LEU A 13 -0.68 3.18 -4.82
N VAL A 14 -0.67 2.90 -6.12
CA VAL A 14 -0.02 1.71 -6.69
C VAL A 14 1.41 2.09 -7.10
N VAL A 15 2.39 1.35 -6.59
CA VAL A 15 3.79 1.51 -7.00
C VAL A 15 4.05 0.63 -8.23
N ALA A 16 4.35 1.28 -9.36
CA ALA A 16 4.67 0.61 -10.61
C ALA A 16 6.04 -0.06 -10.55
N GLU A 17 6.10 -1.29 -11.04
CA GLU A 17 7.34 -2.00 -11.30
C GLU A 17 7.60 -2.11 -12.80
N ARG A 18 8.85 -1.85 -13.21
CA ARG A 18 9.33 -2.00 -14.58
C ARG A 18 10.45 -3.00 -14.69
N LYS A 19 10.59 -3.57 -15.89
CA LYS A 19 11.74 -4.36 -16.32
C LYS A 19 12.00 -4.01 -17.78
N ASP A 20 13.23 -3.67 -18.13
CA ASP A 20 13.64 -3.41 -19.52
C ASP A 20 12.74 -2.39 -20.24
N ASN A 21 12.37 -1.31 -19.55
CA ASN A 21 11.45 -0.26 -20.01
C ASN A 21 10.00 -0.68 -20.26
N GLU A 22 9.59 -1.87 -19.83
CA GLU A 22 8.21 -2.32 -19.87
C GLU A 22 7.62 -2.41 -18.46
N LEU A 23 6.34 -2.07 -18.33
CA LEU A 23 5.60 -2.30 -17.11
C LEU A 23 5.48 -3.80 -16.87
N ARG A 24 5.87 -4.26 -15.68
CA ARG A 24 5.60 -5.64 -15.27
C ARG A 24 4.08 -5.83 -15.20
N ARG A 25 3.62 -7.01 -15.61
CA ARG A 25 2.21 -7.41 -15.56
C ARG A 25 1.55 -7.19 -14.19
N VAL A 26 2.30 -7.41 -13.10
CA VAL A 26 1.81 -7.18 -11.73
C VAL A 26 1.33 -5.73 -11.50
N THR A 27 1.96 -4.75 -12.14
CA THR A 27 1.53 -3.34 -12.06
C THR A 27 0.13 -3.16 -12.62
N LEU A 28 -0.15 -3.79 -13.77
CA LEU A 28 -1.45 -3.72 -14.43
C LEU A 28 -2.53 -4.42 -13.59
N GLU A 29 -2.21 -5.58 -13.04
CA GLU A 29 -3.11 -6.35 -12.18
C GLU A 29 -3.46 -5.58 -10.90
N LEU A 30 -2.47 -4.94 -10.26
CA LEU A 30 -2.69 -4.11 -9.08
C LEU A 30 -3.52 -2.86 -9.41
N ALA A 31 -3.22 -2.16 -10.51
CA ALA A 31 -3.98 -0.99 -10.92
C ALA A 31 -5.44 -1.35 -11.23
N ALA A 32 -5.68 -2.45 -11.95
CA ALA A 32 -7.01 -2.95 -12.23
C ALA A 32 -7.78 -3.29 -10.94
N LYS A 33 -7.13 -4.00 -10.00
CA LYS A 33 -7.76 -4.33 -8.72
C LYS A 33 -8.03 -3.09 -7.86
N ALA A 34 -7.07 -2.18 -7.77
CA ALA A 34 -7.20 -0.93 -7.00
C ALA A 34 -8.35 -0.05 -7.52
N GLY A 35 -8.52 0.03 -8.85
CA GLY A 35 -9.63 0.77 -9.47
C GLY A 35 -11.01 0.25 -9.07
N THR A 36 -11.14 -1.02 -8.66
CA THR A 36 -12.41 -1.56 -8.12
C THR A 36 -12.67 -1.20 -6.65
N LEU A 37 -11.66 -0.69 -5.95
CA LEU A 37 -11.69 -0.45 -4.50
C LEU A 37 -11.80 1.03 -4.14
N GLY A 38 -11.25 1.93 -4.96
CA GLY A 38 -11.25 3.36 -4.66
C GLY A 38 -10.51 4.23 -5.68
N GLU A 39 -10.29 5.48 -5.29
CA GLU A 39 -9.56 6.46 -6.09
C GLU A 39 -8.09 6.04 -6.20
N THR A 40 -7.66 5.70 -7.41
CA THR A 40 -6.37 5.05 -7.63
C THR A 40 -5.43 5.95 -8.41
N SER A 41 -4.21 6.11 -7.90
CA SER A 41 -3.09 6.69 -8.63
C SER A 41 -1.95 5.68 -8.76
N VAL A 42 -1.19 5.79 -9.84
CA VAL A 42 -0.03 4.93 -10.10
C VAL A 42 1.21 5.81 -10.07
N VAL A 43 2.23 5.40 -9.32
CA VAL A 43 3.50 6.11 -9.21
C VAL A 43 4.65 5.20 -9.59
N GLU A 44 5.62 5.75 -10.32
CA GLU A 44 6.88 5.10 -10.62
C GLU A 44 8.02 5.87 -9.92
N VAL A 45 8.99 5.13 -9.39
CA VAL A 45 10.26 5.72 -8.95
C VAL A 45 11.22 5.72 -10.13
N THR A 46 11.43 6.89 -10.73
CA THR A 46 12.32 7.09 -11.89
C THR A 46 13.67 7.67 -11.46
N GLY A 47 14.61 7.81 -12.41
CA GLY A 47 15.93 8.40 -12.17
C GLY A 47 16.92 7.46 -11.48
N LEU A 48 16.65 6.16 -11.50
CA LEU A 48 17.53 5.11 -10.97
C LEU A 48 17.89 4.15 -12.10
N ASP A 49 19.18 4.01 -12.42
CA ASP A 49 19.65 3.04 -13.43
C ASP A 49 19.36 1.59 -13.04
N ARG A 50 19.35 1.33 -11.73
CA ARG A 50 19.02 0.03 -11.12
C ARG A 50 18.22 0.27 -9.85
N TYR A 51 17.46 -0.75 -9.43
CA TYR A 51 16.76 -0.69 -8.15
C TYR A 51 17.74 -0.39 -7.00
N SER A 52 17.46 0.69 -6.28
CA SER A 52 18.18 1.10 -5.08
C SER A 52 17.17 1.42 -3.98
N ALA A 53 17.19 0.62 -2.93
CA ALA A 53 16.16 0.64 -1.90
C ALA A 53 16.08 1.98 -1.16
N LEU A 54 17.22 2.55 -0.74
CA LEU A 54 17.21 3.78 0.08
C LEU A 54 16.65 5.01 -0.67
N PRO A 55 17.09 5.35 -1.91
CA PRO A 55 16.48 6.42 -2.68
C PRO A 55 15.00 6.18 -2.97
N ALA A 56 14.63 4.95 -3.35
CA ALA A 56 13.25 4.61 -3.68
C ALA A 56 12.30 4.76 -2.47
N VAL A 57 12.71 4.25 -1.31
CA VAL A 57 11.97 4.40 -0.05
C VAL A 57 11.87 5.86 0.35
N SER A 58 12.93 6.65 0.19
CA SER A 58 12.93 8.08 0.53
C SER A 58 11.94 8.86 -0.34
N ALA A 59 11.98 8.66 -1.66
CA ALA A 59 11.09 9.31 -2.62
C ALA A 59 9.63 8.92 -2.38
N LEU A 60 9.34 7.62 -2.22
CA LEU A 60 7.99 7.16 -1.94
C LEU A 60 7.47 7.62 -0.58
N ALA A 61 8.32 7.70 0.45
CA ALA A 61 7.92 8.25 1.74
C ALA A 61 7.56 9.74 1.64
N ALA A 62 8.29 10.52 0.86
CA ALA A 62 7.94 11.93 0.59
C ALA A 62 6.60 12.03 -0.15
N LYS A 63 6.41 11.22 -1.20
CA LYS A 63 5.16 11.17 -1.97
C LYS A 63 3.97 10.75 -1.10
N ALA A 64 4.12 9.70 -0.28
CA ALA A 64 3.10 9.24 0.63
C ALA A 64 2.71 10.28 1.70
N LYS A 65 3.67 11.11 2.16
CA LYS A 65 3.37 12.20 3.09
C LYS A 65 2.56 13.32 2.42
N SER A 66 2.84 13.61 1.15
CA SER A 66 2.13 14.64 0.38
C SER A 66 0.72 14.19 -0.03
N ASP A 67 0.62 12.98 -0.58
CA ASP A 67 -0.63 12.47 -1.14
C ASP A 67 -1.56 11.89 -0.07
N ALA A 68 -1.02 11.55 1.09
CA ALA A 68 -1.71 10.92 2.21
C ALA A 68 -2.63 9.75 1.79
N PRO A 69 -2.09 8.71 1.10
CA PRO A 69 -2.90 7.57 0.68
C PRO A 69 -3.34 6.73 1.89
N ASP A 70 -4.53 6.15 1.78
CA ASP A 70 -5.06 5.20 2.77
C ASP A 70 -4.43 3.81 2.61
N LEU A 71 -4.06 3.44 1.37
CA LEU A 71 -3.47 2.15 1.02
C LEU A 71 -2.36 2.35 -0.02
N ILE A 72 -1.21 1.69 0.20
CA ILE A 72 -0.12 1.61 -0.78
C ILE A 72 0.00 0.15 -1.23
N LEU A 73 -0.04 -0.09 -2.53
CA LEU A 73 0.10 -1.42 -3.12
C LEU A 73 1.44 -1.54 -3.86
N THR A 74 2.12 -2.65 -3.61
CA THR A 74 3.39 -3.03 -4.26
C THR A 74 3.25 -4.45 -4.79
N GLY A 75 3.96 -4.78 -5.87
CA GLY A 75 3.98 -6.15 -6.37
C GLY A 75 4.70 -7.10 -5.40
N ALA A 76 4.27 -8.36 -5.34
CA ALA A 76 4.92 -9.41 -4.54
C ALA A 76 6.22 -9.93 -5.16
N THR A 77 7.01 -9.06 -5.81
CA THR A 77 8.33 -9.39 -6.36
C THR A 77 9.40 -9.28 -5.28
N LEU A 78 10.66 -9.60 -5.61
CA LEU A 78 11.79 -9.40 -4.70
C LEU A 78 11.92 -7.92 -4.30
N ASN A 79 11.89 -7.02 -5.30
CA ASN A 79 12.03 -5.58 -5.08
C ASN A 79 10.78 -4.98 -4.44
N GLY A 80 9.59 -5.40 -4.85
CA GLY A 80 8.33 -4.90 -4.29
C GLY A 80 8.17 -5.26 -2.81
N ARG A 81 8.56 -6.48 -2.41
CA ARG A 81 8.59 -6.90 -0.99
C ARG A 81 9.59 -6.10 -0.15
N ASP A 82 10.83 -5.96 -0.63
CA ASP A 82 11.85 -5.16 0.06
C ASP A 82 11.41 -3.69 0.20
N LEU A 83 10.92 -3.09 -0.90
CA LEU A 83 10.45 -1.71 -0.94
C LEU A 83 9.27 -1.49 0.02
N GLY A 84 8.26 -2.35 -0.04
CA GLY A 84 7.04 -2.25 0.76
C GLY A 84 7.33 -2.36 2.26
N ALA A 85 8.13 -3.35 2.66
CA ALA A 85 8.50 -3.53 4.06
C ALA A 85 9.28 -2.33 4.62
N ARG A 86 10.27 -1.82 3.88
CA ARG A 86 11.07 -0.65 4.29
C ARG A 86 10.24 0.63 4.33
N LEU A 87 9.36 0.83 3.34
CA LEU A 87 8.47 1.99 3.30
C LEU A 87 7.51 1.99 4.49
N ALA A 88 6.89 0.84 4.80
CA ALA A 88 6.01 0.70 5.94
C ALA A 88 6.74 0.98 7.27
N ALA A 89 7.94 0.43 7.45
CA ALA A 89 8.78 0.71 8.62
C ALA A 89 9.10 2.21 8.74
N ARG A 90 9.46 2.87 7.63
CA ARG A 90 9.78 4.31 7.61
C ARG A 90 8.57 5.20 7.90
N LEU A 91 7.37 4.78 7.50
CA LEU A 91 6.12 5.52 7.72
C LEU A 91 5.44 5.16 9.05
N GLY A 92 5.93 4.16 9.79
CA GLY A 92 5.26 3.65 10.98
C GLY A 92 3.89 3.02 10.69
N ARG A 93 3.75 2.37 9.52
CA ARG A 93 2.50 1.77 9.03
C ARG A 93 2.59 0.25 9.08
N ALA A 94 1.43 -0.41 9.09
CA ALA A 94 1.36 -1.87 8.97
C ALA A 94 1.76 -2.33 7.56
N TYR A 95 2.32 -3.54 7.47
CA TYR A 95 2.68 -4.19 6.23
C TYR A 95 2.13 -5.63 6.21
N ALA A 96 1.57 -6.04 5.07
CA ALA A 96 1.17 -7.40 4.79
C ALA A 96 1.82 -7.83 3.48
N ALA A 97 2.46 -9.00 3.49
CA ALA A 97 3.21 -9.54 2.36
C ALA A 97 2.44 -10.68 1.68
N ASP A 98 2.72 -10.89 0.39
CA ASP A 98 2.23 -12.04 -0.40
C ASP A 98 0.70 -12.23 -0.32
N CYS A 99 -0.03 -11.12 -0.27
CA CYS A 99 -1.49 -11.11 -0.23
C CYS A 99 -2.08 -11.64 -1.55
N THR A 100 -2.98 -12.60 -1.45
CA THR A 100 -3.69 -13.21 -2.59
C THR A 100 -5.09 -12.64 -2.82
N GLY A 101 -5.59 -11.83 -1.88
CA GLY A 101 -6.93 -11.25 -1.94
C GLY A 101 -7.03 -9.95 -1.15
N LEU A 102 -7.77 -8.99 -1.71
CA LEU A 102 -8.03 -7.68 -1.13
C LEU A 102 -9.50 -7.31 -1.32
N ALA A 103 -10.14 -6.86 -0.25
CA ALA A 103 -11.51 -6.37 -0.24
C ALA A 103 -11.64 -5.22 0.78
N CYS A 104 -12.33 -4.15 0.39
CA CYS A 104 -12.70 -3.08 1.30
C CYS A 104 -14.05 -3.42 1.94
N ARG A 105 -14.11 -3.43 3.27
CA ARG A 105 -15.37 -3.51 4.01
C ARG A 105 -15.76 -2.12 4.49
N SER A 106 -16.97 -1.68 4.17
CA SER A 106 -17.57 -0.51 4.82
C SER A 106 -18.19 -0.95 6.14
N GLY A 107 -17.67 -0.43 7.24
CA GLY A 107 -18.15 -0.74 8.59
C GLY A 107 -17.13 -0.30 9.64
N PRO A 108 -17.56 -0.10 10.90
CA PRO A 108 -16.64 0.27 11.97
C PRO A 108 -15.53 -0.77 12.08
N ALA A 109 -14.29 -0.30 12.24
CA ALA A 109 -13.16 -1.19 12.49
C ALA A 109 -13.52 -2.14 13.64
N PRO A 110 -13.22 -3.45 13.54
CA PRO A 110 -13.53 -4.38 14.61
C PRO A 110 -12.92 -3.85 15.89
N SER A 111 -13.76 -3.63 16.91
CA SER A 111 -13.31 -3.10 18.19
C SER A 111 -12.19 -4.01 18.68
N ARG A 112 -11.00 -3.44 18.86
CA ARG A 112 -9.80 -4.16 19.31
C ARG A 112 -10.18 -4.90 20.59
N SER A 113 -10.48 -6.21 20.49
CA SER A 113 -10.90 -6.99 21.65
C SER A 113 -9.77 -6.86 22.66
N ARG A 114 -10.06 -6.30 23.83
CA ARG A 114 -9.09 -6.19 24.92
C ARG A 114 -8.40 -7.55 25.04
N ARG A 115 -7.08 -7.58 24.87
CA ARG A 115 -6.25 -8.76 25.19
C ARG A 115 -6.70 -9.22 26.57
N THR A 116 -7.26 -10.43 26.67
CA THR A 116 -7.45 -11.08 27.96
C THR A 116 -6.08 -11.18 28.62
N PRO A 117 -5.92 -10.77 29.89
CA PRO A 117 -4.64 -10.90 30.57
C PRO A 117 -4.29 -12.40 30.59
N ARG A 118 -3.10 -12.74 30.08
CA ARG A 118 -2.56 -14.10 30.20
C ARG A 118 -2.54 -14.43 31.69
N ARG A 119 -3.27 -15.47 32.10
CA ARG A 119 -3.17 -16.02 33.46
C ARG A 119 -1.69 -16.33 33.74
N PRO A 120 -1.12 -15.87 34.86
CA PRO A 120 0.18 -16.36 35.29
C PRO A 120 0.09 -17.86 35.56
N ARG A 121 1.17 -18.57 35.20
CA ARG A 121 1.34 -20.00 35.51
C ARG A 121 1.50 -20.18 37.01
#